data_AF-A0A662X5P5-F1
#
_entry.id   AF-A0A662X5P5-F1
#
_cell.length_a   1.000
_cell.length_b   1.000
_cell.length_c   1.000
_cell.angle_alpha   90.00
_cell.angle_beta   90.00
_cell.angle_gamma   90.00
#
_symmetry.space_group_name_H-M   'P 1'
#
loop_
_entity.id
_entity.type
_entity.pdbx_description
1 polymer ?
#
loop_
_entity_poly.entity_id
_entity_poly.type
_entity_poly.pdbx_seq_one_letter_code
_entity_poly.pdbx_strand_id
1 'polypeptide(L)'
;MPGEAKLKTTPLDPRFPNQNQSQHCWTRYNEYVLCLKNNDGDDDACKTYFQYAASLCPNSWMDRWDEQREEGTFSGVQFSKE
;
A
#
# COMPACT_ATOMS: atom_id res chain seq x y z
N MET A 1 23.42 19.66 -15.07
CA MET A 1 22.24 19.67 -14.17
C MET A 1 22.22 18.35 -13.43
N PRO A 2 22.38 18.33 -12.10
CA PRO A 2 22.44 17.07 -11.37
C PRO A 2 21.06 16.39 -11.42
N GLY A 3 21.07 15.13 -11.86
CA GLY A 3 20.01 14.12 -11.84
C GLY A 3 18.55 14.60 -11.79
N GLU A 4 17.85 14.52 -12.92
CA GLU A 4 16.39 14.54 -12.96
C GLU A 4 15.85 13.54 -11.94
N ALA A 5 15.30 14.04 -10.83
CA ALA A 5 14.57 13.21 -9.89
C ALA A 5 13.38 12.63 -10.67
N LYS A 6 13.47 11.35 -11.06
CA LYS A 6 12.36 10.65 -11.70
C LYS A 6 11.25 10.56 -10.67
N LEU A 7 10.32 11.52 -10.71
CA LEU A 7 9.08 11.51 -9.96
C LEU A 7 8.27 10.30 -10.42
N LYS A 8 8.46 9.16 -9.74
CA LYS A 8 7.64 7.98 -9.89
C LYS A 8 6.50 8.09 -8.89
N THR A 9 5.30 8.19 -9.42
CA THR A 9 4.05 8.08 -8.66
C THR A 9 3.30 6.83 -9.09
N THR A 10 2.26 6.47 -8.36
CA THR A 10 1.42 5.33 -8.71
C THR A 10 0.80 5.52 -10.09
N PRO A 11 0.90 4.54 -11.00
CA PRO A 11 0.28 4.64 -12.31
C PRO A 11 -1.26 4.68 -12.18
N LEU A 12 -1.90 5.35 -13.14
CA LEU A 12 -3.35 5.36 -13.27
C LEU A 12 -3.85 3.91 -13.43
N ASP A 13 -4.78 3.52 -12.58
CA ASP A 13 -5.43 2.22 -12.66
C ASP A 13 -6.80 2.36 -13.36
N PRO A 14 -6.99 1.78 -14.56
CA PRO A 14 -8.24 1.90 -15.29
C PRO A 14 -9.44 1.25 -14.58
N ARG A 15 -9.20 0.43 -13.55
CA ARG A 15 -10.26 -0.13 -12.69
C ARG A 15 -10.91 0.92 -11.80
N PHE A 16 -10.22 2.03 -11.54
CA PHE A 16 -10.70 3.13 -10.69
C PHE A 16 -10.74 4.46 -11.47
N PRO A 17 -11.63 4.60 -12.49
CA PRO A 17 -11.71 5.81 -13.32
C PRO A 17 -12.40 7.00 -12.62
N ASN A 18 -13.03 6.77 -11.48
CA ASN A 18 -13.80 7.78 -10.75
C ASN A 18 -12.88 8.70 -9.94
N GLN A 19 -13.34 9.92 -9.64
CA GLN A 19 -12.59 10.86 -8.80
C GLN A 19 -12.36 10.36 -7.35
N ASN A 20 -13.20 9.45 -6.86
CA ASN A 20 -13.02 8.85 -5.55
C ASN A 20 -11.95 7.73 -5.59
N GLN A 21 -10.72 8.07 -5.20
CA GLN A 21 -9.56 7.16 -5.17
C GLN A 21 -9.44 6.36 -3.86
N SER A 22 -10.45 6.40 -2.98
CA SER A 22 -10.42 5.69 -1.69
C SER A 22 -10.24 4.18 -1.85
N GLN A 23 -10.95 3.58 -2.84
CA GLN A 23 -10.80 2.15 -3.14
C GLN A 23 -9.45 1.84 -3.78
N HIS A 24 -8.90 2.75 -4.60
CA HIS A 24 -7.58 2.56 -5.21
C HIS A 24 -6.49 2.53 -4.14
N CYS A 25 -6.54 3.48 -3.20
CA CYS A 25 -5.67 3.50 -2.02
C CYS A 25 -5.79 2.20 -1.21
N TRP A 26 -7.02 1.76 -0.89
CA TRP A 26 -7.25 0.52 -0.15
C TRP A 26 -6.68 -0.72 -0.87
N THR A 27 -6.86 -0.83 -2.18
CA THR A 27 -6.30 -1.94 -2.97
C THR A 27 -4.77 -1.92 -2.97
N ARG A 28 -4.13 -0.76 -3.14
CA ARG A 28 -2.66 -0.64 -3.11
C ARG A 28 -2.07 -0.98 -1.75
N TYR A 29 -2.71 -0.54 -0.67
CA TYR A 29 -2.28 -0.89 0.67
C TYR A 29 -2.41 -2.41 0.94
N ASN A 30 -3.50 -3.03 0.48
CA ASN A 30 -3.67 -4.48 0.56
C ASN A 30 -2.62 -5.26 -0.25
N GLU A 31 -2.22 -4.76 -1.43
CA GLU A 31 -1.11 -5.35 -2.21
C GLU A 31 0.22 -5.29 -1.45
N TYR A 32 0.49 -4.19 -0.74
CA TYR A 32 1.65 -4.07 0.15
C TYR A 32 1.62 -5.09 1.29
N VAL A 33 0.47 -5.23 1.97
CA VAL A 33 0.29 -6.22 3.05
C VAL A 33 0.47 -7.65 2.55
N LEU A 34 -0.07 -7.98 1.37
CA LEU A 34 0.09 -9.29 0.75
C LEU A 34 1.56 -9.56 0.38
N CYS A 35 2.26 -8.55 -0.11
CA CYS A 35 3.69 -8.64 -0.39
C CYS A 35 4.48 -8.95 0.90
N LEU A 36 4.20 -8.25 2.01
CA LEU A 36 4.85 -8.52 3.29
C LEU A 36 4.57 -9.94 3.78
N LYS A 37 3.34 -10.44 3.58
CA LYS A 37 2.99 -11.83 3.92
C LYS A 37 3.76 -12.86 3.08
N ASN A 38 3.91 -12.62 1.78
CA ASN A 38 4.57 -13.55 0.86
C ASN A 38 6.10 -13.56 1.00
N ASN A 39 6.69 -12.49 1.52
CA ASN A 39 8.14 -12.35 1.68
C ASN A 39 8.58 -12.43 3.16
N ASP A 40 7.78 -13.03 4.06
CA ASP A 40 8.11 -13.18 5.49
C ASP A 40 8.51 -11.87 6.21
N GLY A 41 7.95 -10.74 5.77
CA GLY A 41 8.29 -9.41 6.31
C GLY A 41 9.53 -8.75 5.68
N ASP A 42 9.95 -9.15 4.48
CA ASP A 42 10.96 -8.41 3.72
C ASP A 42 10.40 -7.08 3.19
N ASP A 43 10.65 -6.01 3.93
CA ASP A 43 10.27 -4.65 3.58
C ASP A 43 10.95 -4.13 2.31
N ASP A 44 12.14 -4.63 1.95
CA ASP A 44 12.90 -4.11 0.80
C ASP A 44 12.30 -4.59 -0.52
N ALA A 45 11.82 -5.84 -0.56
CA ALA A 45 11.05 -6.38 -1.67
C ALA A 45 9.70 -5.65 -1.87
N CYS A 46 9.08 -5.19 -0.79
CA CYS A 46 7.73 -4.60 -0.79
C CYS A 46 7.71 -3.08 -0.83
N LYS A 47 8.87 -2.43 -0.76
CA LYS A 47 9.05 -0.97 -0.78
C LYS A 47 8.39 -0.27 -1.97
N THR A 48 8.34 -0.92 -3.13
CA THR A 48 7.68 -0.36 -4.32
C THR A 48 6.15 -0.26 -4.11
N TYR A 49 5.55 -1.27 -3.48
CA TYR A 49 4.11 -1.26 -3.16
C TYR A 49 3.80 -0.25 -2.06
N PHE A 50 4.69 -0.12 -1.07
CA PHE A 50 4.59 0.93 -0.06
C PHE A 50 4.61 2.33 -0.69
N GLN A 51 5.54 2.61 -1.60
CA GLN A 51 5.59 3.89 -2.31
C GLN A 51 4.30 4.18 -3.08
N TYR A 52 3.69 3.16 -3.68
CA TYR A 52 2.42 3.34 -4.38
C TYR A 52 1.23 3.60 -3.45
N ALA A 53 1.18 2.92 -2.30
CA ALA A 53 0.18 3.18 -1.27
C ALA A 53 0.36 4.59 -0.69
N ALA A 54 1.58 4.98 -0.32
CA ALA A 54 1.90 6.29 0.25
C ALA A 54 1.65 7.47 -0.71
N SER A 55 1.71 7.24 -2.02
CA SER A 55 1.43 8.28 -3.03
C SER A 55 -0.06 8.55 -3.22
N LEU A 56 -0.94 7.60 -2.86
CA LEU A 56 -2.40 7.68 -3.04
C LEU A 56 -3.16 7.87 -1.73
N CYS A 57 -2.69 7.22 -0.68
CA CYS A 57 -3.34 7.17 0.61
C CYS A 57 -2.95 8.38 1.47
N PRO A 58 -3.92 8.97 2.21
CA PRO A 58 -3.58 9.83 3.32
C PRO A 58 -2.73 9.06 4.35
N ASN A 59 -1.71 9.71 4.92
CA ASN A 59 -0.88 9.09 5.96
C ASN A 59 -1.73 8.58 7.15
N SER A 60 -2.76 9.34 7.54
CA SER A 60 -3.67 8.95 8.61
C SER A 60 -4.43 7.63 8.37
N TRP A 61 -4.62 7.23 7.12
CA TRP A 61 -5.23 5.94 6.82
C TRP A 61 -4.22 4.81 6.93
N MET A 62 -3.00 5.03 6.44
CA MET A 62 -1.91 4.05 6.56
C MET A 62 -1.59 3.78 8.02
N ASP A 63 -1.41 4.83 8.84
CA ASP A 63 -1.11 4.70 10.27
C ASP A 63 -2.19 3.88 10.99
N ARG A 64 -3.47 4.20 10.74
CA ARG A 64 -4.60 3.46 11.32
C ARG A 64 -4.61 1.99 10.89
N TRP A 65 -4.28 1.70 9.64
CA TRP A 65 -4.26 0.32 9.14
C TRP A 65 -3.05 -0.44 9.66
N ASP A 66 -1.91 0.21 9.90
CA ASP A 66 -0.75 -0.41 10.53
C ASP A 66 -1.06 -0.74 12.00
N GLU A 67 -1.68 0.17 12.77
CA GLU A 67 -2.18 -0.12 14.12
C GLU A 67 -3.14 -1.32 14.13
N GLN A 68 -4.12 -1.35 13.21
CA GLN A 68 -5.06 -2.48 13.09
C GLN A 68 -4.38 -3.80 12.71
N ARG A 69 -3.24 -3.76 12.02
CA ARG A 69 -2.46 -4.95 11.70
C ARG A 69 -1.68 -5.45 12.91
N GLU A 70 -1.10 -4.55 13.71
CA GLU A 70 -0.44 -4.90 14.97
C GLU A 70 -1.43 -5.48 15.99
N GLU A 71 -2.64 -4.91 16.06
CA GLU A 71 -3.72 -5.39 16.92
C GLU A 71 -4.43 -6.64 16.37
N GLY A 72 -4.18 -7.03 15.11
CA GLY A 72 -4.82 -8.17 14.46
C GLY A 72 -6.30 -7.97 14.09
N THR A 73 -6.79 -6.73 14.09
CA THR A 73 -8.18 -6.34 13.78
C THR A 73 -8.38 -5.88 12.33
N PHE A 74 -7.30 -5.89 11.53
CA PHE A 74 -7.32 -5.47 10.13
C PHE A 74 -8.32 -6.30 9.29
N SER A 75 -9.34 -5.62 8.76
CA SER A 75 -10.44 -6.24 8.00
C SER A 75 -10.11 -6.49 6.51
N GLY A 76 -8.89 -6.17 6.07
CA GLY A 76 -8.43 -6.36 4.70
C GLY A 76 -7.86 -7.76 4.45
N VAL A 77 -6.69 -7.85 3.84
CA VAL A 77 -6.01 -9.14 3.59
C VAL A 77 -5.69 -9.82 4.92
N GLN A 78 -6.36 -10.94 5.21
CA GLN A 78 -6.14 -11.69 6.44
C GLN A 78 -4.75 -12.33 6.44
N PHE A 79 -3.97 -12.04 7.49
CA PHE A 79 -2.87 -12.86 7.94
C PHE A 79 -3.43 -14.18 8.49
N SER A 80 -3.94 -15.06 7.63
CA SER A 80 -4.07 -16.48 7.99
C SER A 80 -2.65 -17.01 8.13
N LYS A 81 -2.14 -16.95 9.36
CA LYS A 81 -1.01 -17.73 9.84
C LYS A 81 -1.61 -19.10 10.15
N GLU A 82 -1.57 -19.98 9.16
CA GLU A 82 -1.69 -21.42 9.43
C GLU A 82 -0.33 -21.93 9.92
#